data_AF-A0AAP0R1B5-F1
#
_entry.id   AF-A0AAP0R1B5-F1
#
_cell.length_a   1.000
_cell.length_b   1.000
_cell.length_c   1.000
_cell.angle_alpha   90.00
_cell.angle_beta   90.00
_cell.angle_gamma   90.00
#
_symmetry.space_group_name_H-M   'P 1'
#
loop_
_entity.id
_entity.type
_entity.pdbx_description
1 polymer ?
#
loop_
_entity_poly.entity_id
_entity_poly.type
_entity_poly.pdbx_seq_one_letter_code
_entity_poly.pdbx_strand_id
1 'polypeptide(L)'
;MANEWLYIKKFYEDMKKRIETTTKLGQPSEDIRKEHNGFREWDLVSSRRDHQTILQIRVSSRISNGSIILNVDCDMYSTNSESVRDALCFFMDEEKGHDIAYVQYPQKFDNLTKNDIYSGSLRVISEEAPTIVDYKAN
;
A
#
# COMPACT_ATOMS: atom_id res chain seq x y z
N MET A 1 0.85 -7.66 -28.07
CA MET A 1 -0.04 -6.63 -27.47
C MET A 1 -1.47 -7.12 -27.24
N ALA A 2 -2.37 -7.25 -28.24
CA ALA A 2 -3.77 -7.63 -27.97
C ALA A 2 -3.93 -9.03 -27.32
N ASN A 3 -3.15 -10.01 -27.79
CA ASN A 3 -3.17 -11.38 -27.24
C ASN A 3 -2.58 -11.45 -25.83
N GLU A 4 -1.54 -10.67 -25.52
CA GLU A 4 -0.94 -10.59 -24.18
C GLU A 4 -1.89 -9.90 -23.19
N TRP A 5 -2.54 -8.82 -23.61
CA TRP A 5 -3.54 -8.16 -22.78
C TRP A 5 -4.70 -9.10 -22.45
N LEU A 6 -5.20 -9.85 -23.44
CA LEU A 6 -6.29 -10.81 -23.22
C LEU A 6 -5.86 -11.92 -22.26
N TYR A 7 -4.61 -12.38 -22.37
CA TYR A 7 -4.01 -13.33 -21.46
C TYR A 7 -3.97 -12.77 -20.03
N ILE A 8 -3.38 -11.59 -19.81
CA ILE A 8 -3.29 -10.95 -18.48
C ILE A 8 -4.68 -10.70 -17.89
N LYS A 9 -5.61 -10.20 -18.69
CA LYS A 9 -7.00 -9.97 -18.26
C LYS A 9 -7.65 -11.27 -17.76
N LYS A 10 -7.39 -12.40 -18.42
CA LYS A 10 -7.90 -13.70 -17.98
C LYS A 10 -7.39 -14.07 -16.58
N PHE A 11 -6.10 -13.86 -16.29
CA PHE A 11 -5.56 -14.09 -14.94
C PHE A 11 -6.15 -13.15 -13.90
N TYR A 12 -6.30 -11.87 -14.26
CA TYR A 12 -6.91 -10.89 -13.37
C TYR A 12 -8.35 -11.29 -12.99
N GLU A 13 -9.18 -11.65 -13.95
CA GLU A 13 -10.57 -12.06 -13.69
C GLU A 13 -10.65 -13.36 -12.88
N ASP A 14 -9.75 -14.32 -13.12
CA ASP A 14 -9.67 -15.54 -12.32
C ASP A 14 -9.28 -15.24 -10.86
N MET A 15 -8.27 -14.40 -10.66
CA MET A 15 -7.86 -13.93 -9.33
C MET A 15 -9.01 -13.21 -8.61
N LYS A 16 -9.69 -12.29 -9.30
CA LYS A 16 -10.84 -11.56 -8.77
C LYS A 16 -11.94 -12.52 -8.30
N LYS A 17 -12.29 -13.51 -9.13
CA LYS A 17 -13.29 -14.52 -8.79
C LYS A 17 -12.91 -15.29 -7.51
N ARG A 18 -11.64 -15.68 -7.37
CA ARG A 18 -11.15 -16.35 -6.16
C ARG A 18 -11.31 -15.48 -4.91
N ILE A 19 -10.91 -14.22 -4.98
CA ILE A 19 -11.05 -13.25 -3.87
C ILE A 19 -12.53 -13.10 -3.50
N GLU A 20 -13.40 -12.83 -4.48
CA GLU A 20 -14.84 -12.63 -4.23
C GLU A 20 -15.50 -13.87 -3.61
N THR A 21 -15.13 -15.07 -4.05
CA THR A 21 -15.62 -16.32 -3.45
C THR A 21 -15.19 -16.46 -1.99
N THR A 22 -13.91 -16.22 -1.68
CA THR A 22 -13.40 -16.26 -0.30
C THR A 22 -14.04 -15.21 0.58
N THR A 23 -14.23 -13.98 0.09
CA THR A 23 -14.90 -12.90 0.84
C THR A 23 -16.35 -13.25 1.14
N LYS A 24 -17.09 -13.83 0.18
CA LYS A 24 -18.50 -14.27 0.39
C LYS A 24 -18.60 -15.41 1.40
N LEU A 25 -17.66 -16.34 1.40
CA LEU A 25 -17.63 -17.46 2.35
C LEU A 25 -17.12 -17.04 3.74
N GLY A 26 -16.41 -15.91 3.84
CA GLY A 26 -15.76 -15.45 5.07
C GLY A 26 -14.52 -16.25 5.47
N GLN A 27 -14.11 -17.22 4.66
CA GLN A 27 -12.93 -18.06 4.90
C GLN A 27 -12.33 -18.60 3.59
N PRO A 28 -10.99 -18.83 3.53
CA PRO A 28 -10.36 -19.50 2.40
C PRO A 28 -10.87 -20.94 2.24
N SER A 29 -10.73 -21.53 1.05
CA SER A 29 -11.06 -22.94 0.84
C SER A 29 -10.10 -23.86 1.60
N GLU A 30 -10.61 -25.02 2.04
CA GLU A 30 -9.83 -26.01 2.78
C GLU A 30 -8.57 -26.47 2.04
N ASP A 31 -8.61 -26.53 0.71
CA ASP A 31 -7.46 -26.91 -0.11
C ASP A 31 -6.34 -25.87 -0.02
N ILE A 32 -6.67 -24.57 -0.11
CA ILE A 32 -5.70 -23.46 0.05
C ILE A 32 -5.16 -23.43 1.48
N ARG A 33 -6.02 -23.71 2.48
CA ARG A 33 -5.60 -23.76 3.89
C ARG A 33 -4.58 -24.86 4.16
N LYS A 34 -4.72 -26.01 3.49
CA LYS A 34 -3.79 -27.15 3.66
C LYS A 34 -2.42 -26.89 3.05
N GLU A 35 -2.35 -26.09 1.99
CA GLU A 35 -1.12 -25.73 1.26
C GLU A 35 -0.22 -24.75 2.04
N HIS A 36 -0.80 -23.92 2.92
CA HIS A 36 -0.05 -22.89 3.62
C HIS A 36 0.00 -23.15 5.14
N ASN A 37 1.20 -23.45 5.64
CA ASN A 37 1.44 -23.74 7.07
C ASN A 37 0.98 -22.61 8.00
N GLY A 38 1.07 -21.34 7.57
CA GLY A 38 0.67 -20.19 8.37
C GLY A 38 -0.83 -20.16 8.73
N PHE A 39 -1.72 -20.77 7.94
CA PHE A 39 -3.15 -20.80 8.29
C PHE A 39 -3.46 -21.80 9.40
N ARG A 40 -2.64 -22.84 9.57
CA ARG A 40 -2.82 -23.85 10.64
C ARG A 40 -2.59 -23.27 12.04
N GLU A 41 -1.78 -22.22 12.14
CA GLU A 41 -1.47 -21.55 13.41
C GLU A 41 -2.66 -20.70 13.92
N TRP A 42 -3.58 -20.31 13.04
CA TRP A 42 -4.75 -19.49 13.40
C TRP A 42 -5.95 -20.31 13.90
N ASP A 43 -5.90 -21.64 13.73
CA ASP A 43 -6.93 -22.57 14.23
C ASP A 43 -6.83 -22.84 15.73
N LEU A 44 -5.68 -22.55 16.33
CA LEU A 44 -5.43 -22.75 17.76
C LEU A 44 -5.75 -21.46 18.53
N VAL A 45 -7.02 -21.31 18.89
CA VAL A 45 -7.52 -20.35 19.90
C VAL A 45 -7.10 -18.89 19.63
N SER A 46 -7.17 -18.44 18.37
CA SER A 46 -6.98 -17.02 18.05
C SER A 46 -8.33 -16.30 18.07
N SER A 47 -8.63 -15.60 19.16
CA SER A 47 -9.73 -14.63 19.20
C SER A 47 -9.20 -13.24 18.86
N ARG A 48 -10.07 -12.30 18.46
CA ARG A 48 -9.71 -10.88 18.24
C ARG A 48 -9.00 -10.23 19.43
N ARG A 49 -9.06 -10.82 20.63
CA ARG A 49 -8.45 -10.34 21.88
C ARG A 49 -7.33 -11.23 22.39
N ASP A 50 -7.19 -12.43 21.84
CA ASP A 50 -6.28 -13.45 22.30
C ASP A 50 -5.71 -14.15 21.08
N HIS A 51 -4.74 -13.48 20.46
CA HIS A 51 -3.97 -13.98 19.34
C HIS A 51 -2.56 -13.44 19.48
N GLN A 52 -1.56 -14.15 18.97
CA GLN A 52 -0.19 -13.64 18.96
C GLN A 52 -0.13 -12.32 18.17
N THR A 53 0.59 -11.33 18.70
CA THR A 53 0.72 -10.03 18.02
C THR A 53 1.48 -10.19 16.71
N ILE A 54 0.85 -9.82 15.60
CA ILE A 54 1.50 -9.72 14.30
C ILE A 54 1.75 -8.23 14.04
N LEU A 55 2.97 -7.76 14.34
CA LEU A 55 3.36 -6.37 14.12
C LEU A 55 4.49 -6.31 13.09
N GLN A 56 4.14 -5.95 11.86
CA GLN A 56 5.02 -6.07 10.68
C GLN A 56 6.16 -5.04 10.64
N ILE A 57 6.03 -3.89 11.32
CA ILE A 57 7.06 -2.83 11.34
C ILE A 57 8.34 -3.30 12.06
N ARG A 58 8.21 -3.91 13.24
CA ARG A 58 9.37 -4.48 13.96
C ARG A 58 10.01 -5.65 13.21
N VAL A 59 9.19 -6.43 12.51
CA VAL A 59 9.66 -7.57 11.71
C VAL A 59 10.46 -7.07 10.48
N SER A 60 10.03 -6.00 9.83
CA SER A 60 10.75 -5.42 8.67
C SER A 60 12.20 -5.08 9.02
N SER A 61 12.47 -4.47 10.19
CA SER A 61 13.84 -4.16 10.65
C SER A 61 14.75 -5.39 10.76
N ARG A 62 14.16 -6.57 11.01
CA ARG A 62 14.90 -7.83 11.15
C ARG A 62 14.97 -8.61 9.83
N ILE A 63 14.01 -8.44 8.93
CA ILE A 63 13.95 -9.17 7.67
C ILE A 63 14.71 -8.44 6.57
N SER A 64 14.35 -7.19 6.28
CA SER A 64 14.92 -6.43 5.16
C SER A 64 15.79 -5.26 5.62
N ASN A 65 15.54 -4.74 6.83
CA ASN A 65 16.22 -3.57 7.39
C ASN A 65 16.24 -2.36 6.43
N GLY A 66 15.10 -2.11 5.76
CA GLY A 66 14.97 -0.99 4.82
C GLY A 66 15.17 0.36 5.51
N SER A 67 16.02 1.22 4.94
CA SER A 67 16.35 2.54 5.49
C SER A 67 15.25 3.58 5.31
N ILE A 68 14.30 3.33 4.41
CA ILE A 68 13.17 4.21 4.08
C ILE A 68 11.89 3.40 4.17
N ILE A 69 10.86 4.00 4.78
CA ILE A 69 9.53 3.39 4.92
C ILE A 69 8.54 4.17 4.05
N LEU A 70 7.82 3.45 3.19
CA LEU A 70 6.69 3.99 2.43
C LEU A 70 5.39 3.64 3.17
N ASN A 71 4.62 4.66 3.56
CA ASN A 71 3.29 4.49 4.15
C ASN A 71 2.20 4.68 3.09
N VAL A 72 1.27 3.74 2.97
CA VAL A 72 0.13 3.79 2.02
C VAL A 72 -1.10 3.21 2.70
N ASP A 73 -2.21 3.92 2.60
CA ASP A 73 -3.50 3.49 3.14
C ASP A 73 -4.18 2.47 2.20
N CYS A 74 -5.12 1.68 2.73
CA CYS A 74 -5.74 0.58 1.98
C CYS A 74 -6.70 1.02 0.86
N ASP A 75 -7.11 2.29 0.87
CA ASP A 75 -7.94 2.93 -0.15
C ASP A 75 -7.13 3.76 -1.15
N MET A 76 -5.79 3.74 -1.03
CA MET A 76 -4.87 4.47 -1.91
C MET A 76 -3.98 3.53 -2.72
N TYR A 77 -3.65 3.95 -3.94
CA TYR A 77 -2.71 3.25 -4.81
C TYR A 77 -1.83 4.24 -5.56
N SER A 78 -0.61 3.82 -5.95
CA SER A 78 0.25 4.66 -6.77
C SER A 78 -0.24 4.69 -8.22
N THR A 79 -0.35 5.89 -8.77
CA THR A 79 -0.70 6.12 -10.18
C THR A 79 0.52 6.26 -11.09
N ASN A 80 1.71 6.43 -10.52
CA ASN A 80 2.97 6.54 -11.25
C ASN A 80 3.99 5.54 -10.68
N SER A 81 4.55 4.69 -11.54
CA SER A 81 5.58 3.71 -11.14
C SER A 81 6.88 4.38 -10.71
N GLU A 82 7.09 5.64 -11.07
CA GLU A 82 8.30 6.41 -10.76
C GLU A 82 8.25 7.15 -9.43
N SER A 83 7.09 7.19 -8.74
CA SER A 83 6.94 7.95 -7.49
C SER A 83 7.96 7.56 -6.41
N VAL A 84 8.34 6.28 -6.33
CA VAL A 84 9.38 5.83 -5.40
C VAL A 84 10.75 6.35 -5.83
N ARG A 85 11.10 6.27 -7.12
CA ARG A 85 12.36 6.77 -7.64
C ARG A 85 12.48 8.28 -7.42
N ASP A 86 11.42 9.02 -7.73
CA ASP A 86 11.36 10.47 -7.58
C ASP A 86 11.49 10.88 -6.10
N ALA A 87 10.88 10.12 -5.18
CA ALA A 87 11.07 10.34 -3.74
C ALA A 87 12.52 10.10 -3.30
N LEU A 88 13.16 9.04 -3.80
CA LEU A 88 14.55 8.72 -3.49
C LEU A 88 15.53 9.79 -3.98
N CYS A 89 15.23 10.49 -5.09
CA CYS A 89 16.06 11.60 -5.54
C CYS A 89 16.23 12.68 -4.48
N PHE A 90 15.20 12.95 -3.67
CA PHE A 90 15.32 13.91 -2.56
C PHE A 90 16.18 13.37 -1.42
N PHE A 91 15.93 12.13 -0.99
CA PHE A 91 16.70 11.51 0.11
C PHE A 91 18.18 11.25 -0.23
N MET A 92 18.49 11.04 -1.51
CA MET A 92 19.85 10.76 -2.00
C MET A 92 20.59 12.03 -2.43
N ASP A 93 20.01 13.21 -2.25
CA ASP A 93 20.71 14.47 -2.50
C ASP A 93 21.87 14.63 -1.49
N GLU A 94 23.09 14.82 -1.99
CA GLU A 94 24.29 14.87 -1.14
C GLU A 94 24.31 16.08 -0.20
N GLU A 95 23.71 17.21 -0.60
CA GLU A 95 23.73 18.45 0.16
C GLU A 95 22.57 18.55 1.14
N LYS A 96 21.38 18.08 0.77
CA LYS A 96 20.13 18.28 1.54
C LYS A 96 19.47 17.01 1.99
N GLY A 97 19.79 15.85 1.42
CA GLY A 97 19.08 14.59 1.68
C GLY A 97 19.11 14.18 3.15
N HIS A 98 20.19 14.54 3.87
CA HIS A 98 20.33 14.27 5.30
C HIS A 98 19.44 15.13 6.20
N ASP A 99 18.91 16.24 5.68
CA ASP A 99 18.00 17.13 6.41
C ASP A 99 16.53 16.76 6.17
N ILE A 100 16.22 15.82 5.27
CA ILE A 100 14.84 15.48 4.89
C ILE A 100 14.30 14.38 5.80
N ALA A 101 13.21 14.66 6.51
CA ALA A 101 12.53 13.67 7.34
C ALA A 101 11.58 12.79 6.52
N TYR A 102 10.75 13.40 5.67
CA TYR A 102 9.88 12.68 4.76
C TYR A 102 9.47 13.51 3.53
N VAL A 103 9.07 12.80 2.47
CA VAL A 103 8.51 13.39 1.25
C VAL A 103 7.02 13.06 1.20
N GLN A 104 6.19 14.10 1.20
CA GLN A 104 4.73 13.96 1.16
C GLN A 104 4.23 14.16 -0.27
N TYR A 105 3.57 13.14 -0.82
CA TYR A 105 2.86 13.26 -2.09
C TYR A 105 1.42 13.75 -1.86
N PRO A 106 0.91 14.65 -2.73
CA PRO A 106 -0.50 15.02 -2.66
C PRO A 106 -1.40 13.82 -2.95
N GLN A 107 -2.43 13.63 -2.12
CA GLN A 107 -3.42 12.58 -2.32
C GLN A 107 -4.48 13.04 -3.31
N LYS A 108 -4.84 12.18 -4.26
CA LYS A 108 -5.89 12.41 -5.26
C LYS A 108 -6.96 11.35 -5.13
N PHE A 109 -8.20 11.81 -4.99
CA PHE A 109 -9.37 10.95 -4.83
C PHE A 109 -10.12 10.79 -6.16
N ASP A 110 -10.52 9.56 -6.46
CA ASP A 110 -11.34 9.25 -7.63
C ASP A 110 -12.84 9.46 -7.36
N ASN A 111 -13.66 9.43 -8.41
CA ASN A 111 -15.14 9.50 -8.35
C ASN A 111 -15.73 10.79 -7.75
N LEU A 112 -15.04 11.91 -7.94
CA LEU A 112 -15.53 13.23 -7.53
C LEU A 112 -16.74 13.65 -8.36
N THR A 113 -17.74 14.22 -7.69
CA THR A 113 -18.90 14.80 -8.38
C THR A 113 -18.50 16.08 -9.11
N LYS A 114 -19.15 16.36 -10.25
CA LYS A 114 -18.93 17.62 -11.00
C LYS A 114 -19.13 18.85 -10.11
N ASN A 115 -20.09 18.78 -9.20
CA ASN A 115 -20.34 19.78 -8.18
C ASN A 115 -19.74 19.28 -6.86
N ASP A 116 -18.43 19.41 -6.71
CA ASP A 116 -17.68 19.02 -5.51
C ASP A 116 -17.90 20.04 -4.38
N ILE A 117 -19.11 20.05 -3.84
CA ILE A 117 -19.54 20.97 -2.77
C ILE A 117 -18.81 20.72 -1.44
N TYR A 118 -18.21 19.54 -1.28
CA TYR A 118 -17.45 19.16 -0.09
C TYR A 118 -15.97 19.45 -0.23
N SER A 119 -15.52 19.97 -1.38
CA SER A 119 -14.11 20.22 -1.68
C SER A 119 -13.23 18.96 -1.49
N GLY A 120 -13.79 17.78 -1.74
CA GLY A 120 -13.09 16.49 -1.57
C GLY A 120 -11.98 16.29 -2.59
N SER A 121 -12.00 17.04 -3.69
CA SER A 121 -10.93 17.06 -4.68
C SER A 121 -9.62 17.66 -4.17
N LEU A 122 -9.66 18.47 -3.11
CA LEU A 122 -8.51 19.18 -2.55
C LEU A 122 -7.65 19.86 -3.64
N ARG A 123 -8.26 20.49 -4.65
CA ARG A 123 -7.59 20.96 -5.89
C ARG A 123 -6.34 21.79 -5.64
N VAL A 124 -6.39 22.70 -4.67
CA VAL A 124 -5.25 23.56 -4.32
C VAL A 124 -4.05 22.73 -3.89
N ILE A 125 -4.26 21.74 -3.02
CA ILE A 125 -3.20 20.89 -2.47
C ILE A 125 -2.76 19.82 -3.50
N SER A 126 -3.71 19.28 -4.27
CA SER A 126 -3.44 18.18 -5.20
C SER A 126 -2.73 18.58 -6.49
N GLU A 127 -2.71 19.88 -6.81
CA GLU A 127 -1.98 20.45 -7.94
C GLU A 127 -0.55 20.88 -7.56
N GLU A 128 -0.17 20.82 -6.28
CA GLU A 128 1.17 21.15 -5.81
C GLU A 128 2.19 20.03 -6.06
N ALA A 129 3.47 20.40 -6.10
CA ALA A 129 4.56 19.44 -6.09
C ALA A 129 4.63 18.69 -4.74
N PRO A 130 5.32 17.54 -4.65
CA PRO A 130 5.54 16.88 -3.37
C PRO A 130 6.14 17.84 -2.34
N THR A 131 5.58 17.86 -1.14
CA THR A 131 6.10 18.67 -0.04
C THR A 131 7.28 17.93 0.59
N ILE A 132 8.44 18.59 0.61
CA ILE A 132 9.62 18.12 1.34
C ILE A 132 9.50 18.66 2.76
N VAL A 133 9.58 17.77 3.75
CA VAL A 133 9.53 18.14 5.16
C VAL A 133 10.88 17.87 5.80
N ASP A 134 11.54 18.97 6.17
CA ASP A 134 12.86 18.94 6.77
C ASP A 134 12.81 18.64 8.27
N TYR A 135 13.82 17.96 8.76
CA TYR A 135 14.13 17.84 10.17
C TYR A 135 14.80 19.14 10.63
N LYS A 136 14.04 20.05 11.24
CA LYS A 136 14.67 21.12 12.03
C LYS A 136 15.30 20.49 13.27
N ALA A 137 16.58 20.17 13.18
CA ALA A 137 17.40 19.95 14.37
C ALA A 137 17.45 21.29 15.13
N ASN A 138 16.83 21.32 16.31
CA ASN A 138 17.02 22.41 17.28
C ASN A 138 18.43 22.35 17.87
#